data_AF-A0A8T5J6W2-F1
#
_entry.id   AF-A0A8T5J6W2-F1
#
_cell.length_a   1.000
_cell.length_b   1.000
_cell.length_c   1.000
_cell.angle_alpha   90.00
_cell.angle_beta   90.00
_cell.angle_gamma   90.00
#
_symmetry.space_group_name_H-M   'P 1'
#
loop_
_entity.id
_entity.type
_entity.pdbx_description
1 polymer ?
#
loop_
_entity_poly.entity_id
_entity_poly.type
_entity_poly.pdbx_seq_one_letter_code
_entity_poly.pdbx_strand_id
1 'polypeptide(L)'
;MATKAPPGKRRKKKRKIRLSLKSSKLKKSDSYSDQVGWSTDVGRTLEEAAKPKGPDTIKHQCEMCGTIMKVPKPKKARYTITCPHCDHQESFN
;
A
#
# COMPACT_ATOMS: atom_id res chain seq x y z
N MET A 1 -81.60 -0.25 53.49
CA MET A 1 -81.27 0.83 52.55
C MET A 1 -80.05 0.42 51.74
N ALA A 2 -80.10 0.61 50.43
CA ALA A 2 -79.09 0.14 49.47
C ALA A 2 -77.92 1.12 49.36
N THR A 3 -76.69 0.61 49.28
CA THR A 3 -75.60 1.21 48.49
C THR A 3 -74.70 0.09 47.95
N LYS A 4 -75.06 -0.46 46.79
CA LYS A 4 -74.17 -1.35 46.03
C LYS A 4 -73.07 -0.48 45.41
N ALA A 5 -71.84 -0.59 45.90
CA ALA A 5 -70.69 0.08 45.32
C ALA A 5 -70.50 -0.32 43.83
N PRO A 6 -70.13 0.60 42.94
CA PRO A 6 -69.99 0.28 41.53
C PRO A 6 -68.85 -0.73 41.33
N PRO A 7 -68.99 -1.72 40.42
CA PRO A 7 -67.96 -2.71 40.19
C PRO A 7 -66.71 -2.03 39.65
N GLY A 8 -65.66 -1.97 40.48
CA GLY A 8 -64.38 -1.38 40.12
C GLY A 8 -63.82 -2.02 38.86
N LYS A 9 -63.53 -1.19 37.84
CA LYS A 9 -62.98 -1.63 36.55
C LYS A 9 -61.75 -2.51 36.81
N ARG A 10 -61.81 -3.80 36.43
CA ARG A 10 -60.69 -4.73 36.54
C ARG A 10 -59.49 -4.12 35.82
N ARG A 11 -58.48 -3.66 36.56
CA ARG A 11 -57.21 -3.19 35.99
C ARG A 11 -56.63 -4.34 35.16
N LYS A 12 -56.60 -4.20 33.83
CA LYS A 12 -55.92 -5.15 32.95
C LYS A 12 -54.45 -5.18 33.39
N LYS A 13 -54.03 -6.29 34.01
CA LYS A 13 -52.62 -6.52 34.38
C LYS A 13 -51.80 -6.40 33.09
N LYS A 14 -50.89 -5.43 33.03
CA LYS A 14 -49.94 -5.29 31.92
C LYS A 14 -49.14 -6.60 31.84
N ARG A 15 -49.29 -7.34 30.75
CA ARG A 15 -48.49 -8.56 30.53
C ARG A 15 -47.05 -8.11 30.30
N LYS A 16 -46.11 -8.60 31.12
CA LYS A 16 -44.67 -8.34 30.91
C LYS A 16 -44.27 -9.07 29.63
N ILE A 17 -43.96 -8.31 28.58
CA ILE A 17 -43.32 -8.84 27.38
C ILE A 17 -41.89 -9.19 27.78
N ARG A 18 -41.53 -10.47 27.71
CA ARG A 18 -40.13 -10.89 27.81
C ARG A 18 -39.57 -10.86 26.39
N LEU A 19 -38.78 -9.84 26.06
CA LEU A 19 -38.04 -9.82 24.81
C LEU A 19 -36.97 -10.90 24.89
N SER A 20 -37.24 -12.09 24.37
CA SER A 20 -36.20 -13.07 24.07
C SER A 20 -35.83 -12.96 22.59
N LEU A 21 -34.54 -12.86 22.30
CA LEU A 21 -34.04 -12.92 20.93
C LEU A 21 -34.43 -14.27 20.31
N LYS A 22 -35.03 -14.25 19.11
CA LYS A 22 -35.46 -15.45 18.36
C LYS A 22 -34.30 -16.38 18.03
N SER A 23 -33.08 -15.86 17.96
CA SER A 23 -31.84 -16.61 17.72
C SER A 23 -30.85 -16.35 18.85
N SER A 24 -30.75 -17.29 19.78
CA SER A 24 -29.73 -17.29 20.85
C SER A 24 -28.32 -17.64 20.35
N LYS A 25 -28.21 -18.13 19.11
CA LYS A 25 -26.94 -18.58 18.52
C LYS A 25 -26.73 -17.82 17.21
N LEU A 26 -25.61 -17.10 17.14
CA LEU A 26 -25.11 -16.49 15.92
C LEU A 26 -24.77 -17.63 14.92
N LYS A 27 -25.35 -17.61 13.71
CA LYS A 27 -24.97 -18.56 12.66
C LYS A 27 -23.52 -18.28 12.26
N LYS A 28 -22.66 -19.30 12.33
CA LYS A 28 -21.20 -19.20 12.14
C LYS A 28 -20.80 -19.11 10.66
N SER A 29 -21.50 -18.30 9.87
CA SER A 29 -21.15 -18.05 8.48
C SER A 29 -21.71 -16.70 8.06
N ASP A 30 -21.20 -15.66 8.71
CA ASP A 30 -21.17 -14.34 8.09
C ASP A 30 -19.89 -14.32 7.25
N SER A 31 -20.00 -14.71 5.98
CA SER A 31 -18.87 -14.66 5.04
C SER A 31 -18.67 -13.22 4.56
N TYR A 32 -18.69 -12.27 5.50
CA TYR A 32 -18.38 -10.90 5.22
C TYR A 32 -16.86 -10.76 5.25
N SER A 33 -16.24 -10.91 4.08
CA SER A 33 -14.85 -10.55 3.89
C SER A 33 -14.80 -9.05 3.64
N ASP A 34 -14.34 -8.29 4.63
CA ASP A 34 -13.85 -6.93 4.39
C ASP A 34 -12.68 -7.03 3.41
N GLN A 35 -12.96 -6.88 2.12
CA GLN A 35 -11.91 -6.61 1.14
C GLN A 35 -11.47 -5.18 1.38
N VAL A 36 -10.55 -5.05 2.34
CA VAL A 36 -9.77 -3.84 2.60
C VAL A 36 -9.18 -3.41 1.26
N GLY A 37 -9.64 -2.25 0.78
CA GLY A 37 -9.45 -1.75 -0.58
C GLY A 37 -8.04 -1.31 -0.95
N TRP A 38 -7.01 -2.07 -0.56
CA TRP A 38 -5.68 -1.98 -1.15
C TRP A 38 -5.20 -3.39 -1.56
N SER A 39 -5.47 -3.70 -2.82
CA SER A 39 -4.72 -4.62 -3.67
C SER A 39 -4.39 -6.00 -3.08
N THR A 40 -5.38 -6.89 -3.03
CA THR A 40 -5.11 -8.34 -3.03
C THR A 40 -5.23 -8.89 -4.45
N ASP A 41 -4.28 -8.52 -5.30
CA ASP A 41 -3.96 -9.26 -6.54
C ASP A 41 -3.39 -10.64 -6.16
N VAL A 42 -4.25 -11.54 -5.66
CA VAL A 42 -3.93 -12.95 -5.41
C VAL A 42 -3.89 -13.70 -6.73
N GLY A 43 -2.81 -13.55 -7.50
CA GLY A 43 -2.58 -14.42 -8.65
C GLY A 43 -1.79 -13.84 -9.81
N ARG A 44 -1.29 -12.60 -9.71
CA ARG A 44 -0.30 -12.09 -10.66
C ARG A 44 0.94 -11.73 -9.86
N THR A 45 1.92 -12.64 -9.87
CA THR A 45 3.31 -12.28 -9.58
C THR A 45 3.62 -11.08 -10.46
N LEU A 46 3.61 -9.89 -9.85
CA LEU A 46 3.97 -8.65 -10.50
C LEU A 46 5.46 -8.81 -10.78
N GLU A 47 5.78 -9.31 -11.99
CA GLU A 47 7.15 -9.32 -12.48
C GLU A 47 7.64 -7.89 -12.34
N GLU A 48 8.51 -7.65 -11.36
CA GLU A 48 9.11 -6.35 -11.14
C GLU A 48 9.71 -5.93 -12.48
N ALA A 49 9.06 -4.97 -13.14
CA ALA A 49 9.54 -4.44 -14.40
C ALA A 49 10.99 -4.03 -14.19
N ALA A 50 11.89 -4.61 -14.98
CA ALA A 50 13.33 -4.46 -14.82
C ALA A 50 13.64 -2.97 -14.67
N LYS A 51 14.23 -2.60 -13.52
CA LYS A 51 14.59 -1.21 -13.20
C LYS A 51 15.27 -0.59 -14.41
N PRO A 52 14.87 0.64 -14.83
CA PRO A 52 15.46 1.27 -16.00
C PRO A 52 16.98 1.30 -15.80
N LYS A 53 17.71 0.69 -16.73
CA LYS A 53 19.17 0.70 -16.72
C LYS A 53 19.59 2.17 -16.72
N GLY A 54 20.33 2.57 -15.69
CA GLY A 54 20.87 3.93 -15.60
C GLY A 54 21.73 4.27 -16.83
N PRO A 55 22.02 5.55 -17.07
CA PRO A 55 22.75 5.97 -18.26
C PRO A 55 24.10 5.25 -18.37
N ASP A 56 24.31 4.58 -19.51
CA ASP A 56 25.55 3.83 -19.81
C ASP A 56 26.74 4.75 -20.09
N THR A 57 26.50 6.05 -20.24
CA THR A 57 27.51 7.06 -20.60
C THR A 57 27.52 8.24 -19.63
N ILE A 58 28.72 8.62 -19.18
CA ILE A 58 28.98 9.77 -18.33
C ILE A 58 29.59 10.90 -19.19
N LYS A 59 29.21 12.14 -18.91
CA LYS A 59 29.85 13.32 -19.51
C LYS A 59 31.03 13.71 -18.63
N HIS A 60 32.24 13.64 -19.17
CA HIS A 60 33.46 14.08 -18.49
C HIS A 60 34.01 15.32 -19.18
N GLN A 61 34.48 16.27 -18.40
CA GLN A 61 35.19 17.46 -18.88
C GLN A 61 36.67 17.26 -18.58
N CYS A 62 37.53 17.34 -19.60
CA CYS A 62 38.97 17.26 -19.39
C CYS A 62 39.50 18.58 -18.79
N GLU A 63 40.36 18.49 -17.78
CA GLU A 63 40.93 19.65 -17.07
C GLU A 63 41.85 20.49 -17.97
N MET A 64 42.59 19.84 -18.88
CA MET A 64 43.59 20.51 -19.71
C MET A 64 43.01 21.27 -20.91
N CYS A 65 42.02 20.69 -21.59
CA CYS A 65 41.46 21.26 -22.83
C CYS A 65 40.01 21.72 -22.69
N GLY A 66 39.36 21.47 -21.55
CA GLY A 66 37.97 21.84 -21.29
C GLY A 66 36.93 21.13 -22.16
N THR A 67 37.36 20.19 -23.02
CA THR A 67 36.45 19.49 -23.93
C THR A 67 35.54 18.53 -23.16
N ILE A 68 34.27 18.48 -23.55
CA ILE A 68 33.27 17.60 -22.94
C ILE A 68 33.17 16.32 -23.77
N MET A 69 33.49 15.20 -23.14
CA MET A 69 33.49 13.88 -23.75
C MET A 69 32.42 12.99 -23.16
N LYS A 70 31.87 12.10 -23.99
CA LYS A 70 30.98 11.03 -23.54
C LYS A 70 31.82 9.77 -23.33
N VAL A 71 32.03 9.39 -22.07
CA VAL A 71 32.81 8.20 -21.69
C VAL A 71 31.84 7.12 -21.21
N PRO A 72 32.05 5.85 -21.57
CA PRO A 72 31.24 4.75 -21.03
C PRO A 72 31.42 4.64 -19.51
N LYS A 73 30.38 4.18 -18.81
CA LYS A 73 30.43 3.99 -17.37
C LYS A 73 31.56 3.00 -17.01
N PRO A 74 32.54 3.41 -16.20
CA PRO A 74 33.60 2.53 -15.77
C PRO A 74 33.05 1.42 -14.88
N LYS A 75 33.47 0.18 -15.14
CA LYS A 75 33.07 -1.00 -14.36
C LYS A 75 33.87 -1.14 -13.05
N LYS A 76 35.03 -0.49 -12.99
CA LYS A 76 35.96 -0.53 -11.86
C LYS A 76 35.87 0.79 -11.09
N ALA A 77 36.12 0.74 -9.78
CA ALA A 77 36.21 1.94 -8.95
C ALA A 77 37.35 2.87 -9.41
N ARG A 78 38.49 2.27 -9.76
CA ARG A 78 39.67 2.97 -10.30
C ARG A 78 39.70 2.86 -11.82
N TYR A 79 39.75 4.00 -12.50
CA TYR A 79 39.78 4.06 -13.95
C TYR A 79 40.54 5.29 -14.43
N THR A 80 41.08 5.19 -15.64
CA THR A 80 41.75 6.29 -16.32
C THR A 80 40.96 6.70 -17.55
N ILE A 81 40.85 8.01 -17.78
CA ILE A 81 40.23 8.59 -18.97
C ILE A 81 41.31 9.28 -19.78
N THR A 82 41.45 8.90 -21.03
CA THR A 82 42.34 9.56 -21.99
C THR A 82 41.53 10.50 -22.88
N CYS A 83 41.91 11.76 -22.93
CA CYS A 83 41.28 12.74 -23.81
C CYS A 83 41.76 12.56 -25.26
N PRO A 84 40.89 12.46 -26.28
CA PRO A 84 41.26 12.27 -27.68
C PRO A 84 41.79 13.55 -28.35
N HIS A 85 41.68 14.70 -27.69
CA HIS A 85 42.16 15.98 -28.23
C HIS A 85 43.57 16.35 -27.77
N CYS A 86 43.96 15.96 -26.56
CA CYS A 86 45.22 16.36 -25.95
C CYS A 86 46.03 15.20 -25.36
N ASP A 87 45.58 13.95 -25.55
CA ASP A 87 46.16 12.72 -25.00
C ASP A 87 46.44 12.76 -23.49
N HIS A 88 45.77 13.68 -22.80
CA HIS A 88 45.90 13.83 -21.36
C HIS A 88 45.20 12.67 -20.66
N GLN A 89 45.87 12.09 -19.67
CA GLN A 89 45.36 10.97 -18.90
C GLN A 89 44.99 11.42 -17.50
N GLU A 90 43.70 11.35 -17.18
CA GLU A 90 43.16 11.65 -15.87
C GLU A 90 42.89 10.33 -15.13
N SER A 91 43.41 10.22 -13.90
CA SER A 91 43.22 9.04 -13.05
C SER A 91 42.19 9.32 -11.96
N PHE A 92 41.10 8.56 -11.95
CA PHE A 92 40.06 8.60 -10.93
C PHE A 92 40.20 7.37 -10.02
N ASN A 93 40.24 7.61 -8.70
CA ASN A 93 40.55 6.60 -7.69
C ASN A 93 39.34 6.19 -6.84
#